data_AF-A0A853IVG8-F1
#
_entry.id   AF-A0A853IVG8-F1
#
_cell.length_a   1.000
_cell.length_b   1.000
_cell.length_c   1.000
_cell.angle_alpha   90.00
_cell.angle_beta   90.00
_cell.angle_gamma   90.00
#
_symmetry.space_group_name_H-M   'P 1'
#
loop_
_entity.id
_entity.type
_entity.pdbx_description
1 polymer ?
#
loop_
_entity_poly.entity_id
_entity_poly.type
_entity_poly.pdbx_seq_one_letter_code
_entity_poly.pdbx_strand_id
1 'polypeptide(L)'
;MTLPAVGVPVVNSLLYYPQSSLWRQLDPDGAQRAVYNRYQRLMFELEEQPAERTHRIESPRLDEVQVHLDPARFDFGRLGARWVVMPLDRAPRLAGNASIERVPGVGADIGAALYRVLP
;
A
#
# COMPACT_ATOMS: atom_id res chain seq x y z
N MET A 1 1.07 -5.07 16.99
CA MET A 1 0.57 -4.69 15.65
C MET A 1 -0.33 -5.82 15.18
N THR A 2 -1.65 -5.59 15.14
CA THR A 2 -2.67 -6.61 14.89
C THR A 2 -2.73 -6.97 13.41
N LEU A 3 -2.80 -8.27 13.10
CA LEU A 3 -3.14 -8.75 11.77
C LEU A 3 -4.61 -8.41 11.51
N PRO A 4 -4.95 -7.59 10.50
CA PRO A 4 -6.34 -7.33 10.19
C PRO A 4 -6.93 -8.61 9.57
N ALA A 5 -7.51 -9.48 10.40
CA ALA A 5 -8.51 -10.43 9.95
C ALA A 5 -9.82 -9.65 9.74
N VAL A 6 -9.84 -8.86 8.68
CA VAL A 6 -11.07 -8.19 8.24
C VAL A 6 -11.81 -9.18 7.33
N GLY A 7 -13.13 -9.27 7.45
CA GLY A 7 -13.97 -10.15 6.62
C GLY A 7 -14.02 -9.76 5.14
N VAL A 8 -13.01 -9.02 4.66
CA VAL A 8 -12.87 -8.49 3.30
C VAL A 8 -11.45 -8.74 2.81
N PRO A 9 -11.23 -8.94 1.50
CA PRO A 9 -9.89 -9.07 0.94
C PRO A 9 -9.05 -7.80 1.18
N VAL A 10 -7.82 -7.98 1.65
CA VAL A 10 -6.84 -6.89 1.84
C VAL A 10 -5.55 -7.19 1.09
N VAL A 11 -4.91 -6.14 0.58
CA VAL A 11 -3.65 -6.26 -0.18
C VAL A 11 -2.46 -6.50 0.76
N ASN A 12 -2.36 -5.73 1.86
CA ASN A 12 -1.33 -5.89 2.88
C ASN A 12 -1.74 -6.96 3.91
N SER A 13 -1.12 -8.12 3.83
CA SER A 13 -1.38 -9.25 4.73
C SER A 13 -0.15 -10.15 4.89
N LEU A 14 -0.33 -11.25 5.60
CA LEU A 14 0.56 -12.40 5.53
C LEU A 14 0.27 -13.20 4.27
N LEU A 15 1.22 -13.22 3.36
CA LEU A 15 1.12 -13.88 2.06
C LEU A 15 2.10 -15.05 2.04
N TYR A 16 1.55 -16.26 2.00
CA TYR A 16 2.35 -17.48 1.82
C TYR A 16 3.08 -17.51 0.48
N TYR A 17 2.46 -16.94 -0.55
CA TYR A 17 3.02 -16.81 -1.89
C TYR A 17 2.94 -15.36 -2.37
N PRO A 18 3.96 -14.87 -3.10
CA PRO A 18 3.92 -13.54 -3.69
C PRO A 18 2.78 -13.44 -4.71
N GLN A 19 1.96 -12.39 -4.58
CA GLN A 19 0.83 -12.15 -5.46
C GLN A 19 1.32 -11.64 -6.82
N SER A 20 1.38 -12.53 -7.83
CA SER A 20 1.97 -12.19 -9.13
C SER A 20 1.28 -11.02 -9.85
N SER A 21 -0.03 -10.85 -9.67
CA SER A 21 -0.80 -9.73 -10.21
C SER A 21 -0.36 -8.39 -9.61
N LEU A 22 -0.14 -8.32 -8.30
CA LEU A 22 0.37 -7.14 -7.61
C LEU A 22 1.80 -6.82 -8.07
N TRP A 23 2.70 -7.81 -8.05
CA TRP A 23 4.10 -7.55 -8.33
C TRP A 23 4.37 -7.15 -9.78
N ARG A 24 3.58 -7.64 -10.75
CA ARG A 24 3.67 -7.14 -12.13
C ARG A 24 3.31 -5.66 -12.28
N GLN A 25 2.49 -5.12 -11.38
CA GLN A 25 2.15 -3.69 -11.40
C GLN A 25 3.23 -2.83 -10.75
N LEU A 26 3.90 -3.33 -9.71
CA LEU A 26 4.92 -2.60 -8.96
C LEU A 26 6.33 -2.73 -9.56
N ASP A 27 6.68 -3.93 -10.03
CA ASP A 27 7.98 -4.27 -10.61
C ASP A 27 7.77 -5.03 -11.94
N PRO A 28 7.38 -4.32 -13.03
CA PRO A 28 7.00 -4.93 -14.30
C PRO A 28 8.15 -5.73 -14.94
N ASP A 29 9.39 -5.28 -14.75
CA ASP A 29 10.59 -5.94 -15.28
C ASP A 29 11.11 -7.06 -14.36
N GLY A 30 10.53 -7.20 -13.15
CA GLY A 30 10.94 -8.21 -12.17
C GLY A 30 12.34 -7.97 -11.59
N ALA A 31 12.88 -6.75 -11.67
CA ALA A 31 14.22 -6.41 -11.23
C ALA A 31 14.43 -6.62 -9.72
N GLN A 32 13.36 -6.54 -8.93
CA GLN A 32 13.32 -6.70 -7.49
C GLN A 32 12.71 -8.04 -7.06
N ARG A 33 12.57 -9.01 -7.97
CA ARG A 33 11.98 -10.32 -7.67
C ARG A 33 12.63 -11.04 -6.51
N ALA A 34 13.95 -10.96 -6.37
CA ALA A 34 14.66 -11.55 -5.24
C ALA A 34 14.22 -10.97 -3.88
N VAL A 35 13.73 -9.72 -3.85
CA VAL A 35 13.24 -9.03 -2.65
C VAL A 35 11.87 -9.55 -2.24
N TYR A 36 10.90 -9.65 -3.15
CA TYR A 36 9.52 -10.00 -2.79
C TYR A 36 9.14 -11.47 -3.00
N ASN A 37 9.96 -12.29 -3.68
CA ASN A 37 9.65 -13.69 -3.96
C ASN A 37 9.92 -14.60 -2.75
N ARG A 38 9.14 -14.42 -1.68
CA ARG A 38 9.27 -15.12 -0.40
C ARG A 38 7.94 -15.14 0.35
N TYR A 39 7.88 -15.95 1.40
CA TYR A 39 6.87 -15.78 2.45
C TYR A 39 7.01 -14.36 3.01
N GLN A 40 5.90 -13.63 3.06
CA GLN A 40 5.98 -12.21 3.39
C GLN A 40 4.80 -11.73 4.23
N ARG A 41 5.15 -10.98 5.28
CA ARG A 41 4.34 -9.92 5.83
C ARG A 41 4.49 -8.70 4.95
N LEU A 42 3.51 -8.46 4.09
CA LEU A 42 3.51 -7.30 3.18
C LEU A 42 2.97 -6.07 3.91
N MET A 43 3.76 -5.00 3.89
CA MET A 43 3.42 -3.72 4.50
C MET A 43 3.57 -2.58 3.49
N PHE A 44 2.69 -1.58 3.61
CA PHE A 44 2.82 -0.32 2.89
C PHE A 44 3.06 0.79 3.91
N GLU A 45 4.07 1.60 3.66
CA GLU A 45 4.39 2.78 4.45
C GLU A 45 4.39 4.00 3.54
N LEU A 46 3.99 5.15 4.06
CA LEU A 46 4.07 6.40 3.32
C LEU A 46 5.43 7.06 3.59
N GLU A 47 6.18 7.33 2.55
CA GLU A 47 7.50 7.99 2.60
C GLU A 47 7.71 8.75 1.29
N GLU A 48 8.10 10.03 1.38
CA GLU A 48 8.48 10.80 0.20
C GLU A 48 9.61 10.10 -0.54
N GLN A 49 9.45 9.95 -1.86
CA GLN A 49 10.46 9.30 -2.69
C GLN A 49 11.27 10.33 -3.48
N PRO A 50 12.49 9.99 -3.92
CA PRO A 50 13.21 10.76 -4.93
C PRO A 50 12.39 11.00 -6.20
N ALA A 51 12.76 12.00 -7.00
CA ALA A 51 11.97 12.42 -8.16
C ALA A 51 11.77 11.29 -9.19
N GLU A 52 12.74 10.38 -9.31
CA GLU A 52 12.83 9.34 -10.33
C GLU A 52 11.92 8.13 -10.05
N ARG A 53 11.32 8.03 -8.86
CA ARG A 53 10.48 6.89 -8.47
C ARG A 53 9.31 7.32 -7.60
N THR A 54 8.23 6.53 -7.63
CA THR A 54 7.04 6.74 -6.78
C THR A 54 6.94 5.75 -5.63
N HIS A 55 7.80 4.73 -5.60
CA HIS A 55 7.85 3.76 -4.53
C HIS A 55 9.23 3.08 -4.43
N ARG A 56 9.51 2.45 -3.29
CA ARG A 56 10.68 1.61 -3.03
C ARG A 56 10.24 0.30 -2.40
N ILE A 57 10.76 -0.83 -2.90
CA ILE A 57 10.49 -2.15 -2.34
C ILE A 57 11.75 -2.61 -1.58
N GLU A 58 11.57 -3.06 -0.35
CA GLU A 58 12.67 -3.58 0.45
C GLU A 58 12.20 -4.73 1.33
N SER A 59 13.16 -5.49 1.84
CA SER A 59 12.90 -6.60 2.75
C SER A 59 13.81 -6.43 3.97
N PRO A 60 13.35 -5.68 4.99
CA PRO A 60 14.17 -5.35 6.16
C PRO A 60 14.42 -6.59 7.05
N ARG A 61 13.58 -7.62 6.90
CA ARG A 61 13.67 -8.91 7.58
C ARG A 61 13.36 -10.04 6.60
N LEU A 62 13.74 -11.26 6.96
CA LEU A 62 13.63 -12.43 6.08
C LEU A 62 12.19 -12.72 5.63
N ASP A 63 11.21 -12.42 6.47
CA ASP A 63 9.78 -12.67 6.28
C ASP A 63 8.95 -11.39 6.07
N GLU A 64 9.61 -10.26 5.80
CA GLU A 64 8.96 -8.96 5.68
C GLU A 64 9.27 -8.33 4.33
N VAL A 65 8.23 -7.81 3.69
CA VAL A 65 8.36 -6.97 2.50
C VAL A 65 7.68 -5.65 2.80
N GLN A 66 8.43 -4.57 2.74
CA GLN A 66 7.92 -3.21 2.86
C GLN A 66 7.94 -2.55 1.50
N VAL A 67 6.83 -1.89 1.18
CA VAL A 67 6.73 -1.01 0.02
C VAL A 67 6.49 0.40 0.55
N HIS A 68 7.48 1.25 0.37
CA HIS A 68 7.39 2.67 0.69
C HIS A 68 6.77 3.39 -0.49
N LEU A 69 5.64 4.07 -0.27
CA LEU A 69 4.85 4.75 -1.29
C LEU A 69 4.99 6.26 -1.14
N ASP A 70 5.27 6.95 -2.24
CA ASP A 70 5.21 8.40 -2.27
C ASP A 70 3.76 8.86 -2.07
N PRO A 71 3.44 9.57 -0.99
CA PRO A 71 2.05 9.83 -0.65
C PRO A 71 1.35 10.77 -1.65
N ALA A 72 2.09 11.64 -2.34
CA ALA A 72 1.52 12.61 -3.27
C ALA A 72 1.46 12.07 -4.71
N ARG A 73 2.42 11.22 -5.10
CA ARG A 73 2.65 10.83 -6.50
C ARG A 73 2.35 9.36 -6.80
N PHE A 74 2.27 8.49 -5.80
CA PHE A 74 1.99 7.08 -6.05
C PHE A 74 0.55 6.91 -6.56
N ASP A 75 0.41 6.11 -7.63
CA ASP A 75 -0.87 5.68 -8.15
C ASP A 75 -1.36 4.44 -7.38
N PHE A 76 -2.33 4.65 -6.49
CA PHE A 76 -2.91 3.60 -5.65
C PHE A 76 -3.69 2.55 -6.46
N GLY A 77 -4.08 2.84 -7.71
CA GLY A 77 -4.68 1.87 -8.63
C GLY A 77 -3.76 0.68 -8.91
N ARG A 78 -2.43 0.89 -8.87
CA ARG A 78 -1.42 -0.16 -9.09
C ARG A 78 -1.42 -1.25 -8.01
N LEU A 79 -2.01 -0.99 -6.84
CA LEU A 79 -2.16 -1.99 -5.78
C LEU A 79 -3.29 -3.00 -6.06
N GLY A 80 -4.16 -2.72 -7.04
CA GLY A 80 -5.39 -3.49 -7.26
C GLY A 80 -6.43 -3.31 -6.14
N ALA A 81 -6.24 -2.31 -5.27
CA ALA A 81 -7.17 -1.97 -4.21
C ALA A 81 -8.29 -1.06 -4.76
N ARG A 82 -9.49 -1.19 -4.19
CA ARG A 82 -10.60 -0.24 -4.43
C ARG A 82 -10.71 0.83 -3.35
N TRP A 83 -10.18 0.52 -2.18
CA TRP A 83 -10.29 1.33 -0.98
C TRP A 83 -8.94 1.35 -0.28
N VAL A 84 -8.57 2.51 0.24
CA VAL A 84 -7.43 2.70 1.14
C VAL A 84 -7.97 3.16 2.48
N VAL A 85 -7.56 2.48 3.55
CA VAL A 85 -7.88 2.85 4.93
C VAL A 85 -6.60 3.28 5.61
N MET A 86 -6.63 4.40 6.32
CA MET A 86 -5.48 4.93 7.04
C MET A 86 -5.91 5.54 8.38
N PRO A 87 -5.05 5.51 9.41
CA PRO A 87 -5.28 6.28 10.63
C PRO A 87 -5.57 7.76 10.33
N LEU A 88 -6.56 8.32 11.03
CA LEU A 88 -7.08 9.67 10.77
C LEU A 88 -6.01 10.75 10.99
N ASP A 89 -5.09 10.55 11.92
CA ASP A 89 -3.94 11.43 12.19
C ASP A 89 -2.93 11.46 11.03
N ARG A 90 -2.87 10.39 10.21
CA ARG A 90 -2.01 10.29 9.02
C ARG A 90 -2.73 10.68 7.72
N ALA A 91 -4.07 10.83 7.75
CA ALA A 91 -4.91 11.29 6.63
C ALA A 91 -4.37 12.50 5.86
N PRO A 92 -3.84 13.56 6.51
CA PRO A 92 -3.33 14.71 5.80
C PRO A 92 -2.16 14.41 4.85
N ARG A 93 -1.41 13.31 5.06
CA ARG A 93 -0.28 12.94 4.19
C ARG A 93 -0.73 12.60 2.78
N LEU A 94 -1.94 12.07 2.61
CA LEU A 94 -2.52 11.73 1.31
C LEU A 94 -3.28 12.90 0.67
N ALA A 95 -3.27 14.08 1.28
CA ALA A 95 -3.93 15.25 0.72
C ALA A 95 -3.29 15.61 -0.64
N GLY A 96 -4.11 15.71 -1.68
CA GLY A 96 -3.65 16.11 -3.02
C GLY A 96 -3.14 14.97 -3.90
N ASN A 97 -3.14 13.71 -3.45
CA ASN A 97 -2.89 12.59 -4.35
C ASN A 97 -4.03 12.44 -5.35
N ALA A 98 -3.73 12.41 -6.65
CA ALA A 98 -4.73 12.39 -7.71
C ALA A 98 -5.38 11.02 -7.97
N SER A 99 -4.83 9.92 -7.44
CA SER A 99 -5.35 8.56 -7.66
C SER A 99 -6.36 8.11 -6.59
N ILE A 100 -6.66 8.95 -5.61
CA ILE A 100 -7.57 8.64 -4.52
C ILE A 100 -8.45 9.83 -4.14
N GLU A 101 -9.64 9.54 -3.65
CA GLU A 101 -10.60 10.53 -3.16
C GLU A 101 -11.03 10.17 -1.74
N ARG A 102 -10.98 11.14 -0.81
CA ARG A 102 -11.42 10.92 0.57
C ARG A 102 -12.94 10.80 0.63
N VAL A 103 -13.44 9.75 1.28
CA VAL A 103 -14.88 9.61 1.58
C VAL A 103 -15.21 10.38 2.87
N PRO A 104 -16.02 11.46 2.82
CA PRO A 104 -16.32 12.24 4.00
C PRO A 104 -17.12 11.44 5.05
N GLY A 105 -16.78 11.63 6.33
CA GLY A 105 -17.56 11.11 7.47
C GLY A 105 -17.39 9.61 7.78
N VAL A 106 -16.75 8.82 6.92
CA VAL A 106 -16.60 7.37 7.14
C VAL A 106 -15.34 7.06 7.96
N GLY A 107 -15.52 6.32 9.07
CA GLY A 107 -14.45 5.82 9.93
C GLY A 107 -13.93 6.83 10.96
N ALA A 108 -14.43 8.06 10.98
CA ALA A 108 -13.98 9.10 11.90
C ALA A 108 -14.23 8.74 13.38
N ASP A 109 -15.32 7.99 13.64
CA ASP A 109 -15.70 7.45 14.95
C ASP A 109 -14.70 6.41 15.50
N ILE A 110 -13.99 5.73 14.61
CA ILE A 110 -12.95 4.75 14.96
C ILE A 110 -11.52 5.27 14.69
N GLY A 111 -11.37 6.58 14.46
CA GLY A 111 -10.06 7.19 14.20
C GLY A 111 -9.41 6.76 12.87
N ALA A 112 -10.22 6.42 11.87
CA ALA A 112 -9.78 6.06 10.52
C ALA A 112 -10.30 7.04 9.46
N ALA A 113 -9.58 7.13 8.35
CA ALA A 113 -10.02 7.80 7.13
C ALA A 113 -10.10 6.77 6.00
N LEU A 114 -11.23 6.77 5.28
CA LEU A 114 -11.45 5.95 4.10
C LEU A 114 -11.23 6.78 2.83
N TYR A 115 -10.52 6.20 1.87
CA TYR A 115 -10.31 6.77 0.54
C TYR A 115 -10.76 5.77 -0.52
N ARG A 116 -11.46 6.26 -1.54
CA ARG A 116 -11.77 5.52 -2.76
C ARG A 116 -10.59 5.64 -3.71
N VAL A 117 -10.20 4.53 -4.33
CA VAL A 117 -9.21 4.55 -5.43
C VAL A 117 -9.92 4.91 -6.72
N LEU A 118 -9.38 5.90 -7.42
CA LEU A 118 -9.88 6.39 -8.70
C LEU A 118 -9.31 5.52 -9.84
N PRO A 119 -10.08 5.31 -10.92
CA PRO A 119 -9.65 4.53 -12.08
C PRO A 119 -8.60 5.23 -12.93
#